data_AF-A0A9D2D2P4-F1
#
_entry.id   AF-A0A9D2D2P4-F1
#
_cell.length_a   1.000
_cell.length_b   1.000
_cell.length_c   1.000
_cell.angle_alpha   90.00
_cell.angle_beta   90.00
_cell.angle_gamma   90.00
#
_symmetry.space_group_name_H-M   'P 1'
#
loop_
_entity.id
_entity.type
_entity.pdbx_description
1 polymer ?
#
loop_
_entity_poly.entity_id
_entity_poly.type
_entity_poly.pdbx_seq_one_letter_code
_entity_poly.pdbx_strand_id
1 'polypeptide(L)' 'MRINGEDKNEYIGQSIQEMLEKEAYQLTRVAVERNGEIVPRSSYSQVLLQAEDVLEVVSFVGGG' A
#
# COMPACT_ATOMS: atom_id res chain seq x y z
N MET A 1 -7.57 8.85 -4.19
CA MET A 1 -6.79 7.60 -4.22
C MET A 1 -7.63 6.53 -3.59
N ARG A 2 -7.56 5.31 -4.10
CA ARG A 2 -8.32 4.17 -3.57
C ARG A 2 -7.37 3.12 -3.03
N ILE A 3 -7.67 2.52 -1.89
CA ILE A 3 -6.95 1.37 -1.35
C ILE A 3 -7.98 0.26 -1.13
N ASN A 4 -7.76 -0.92 -1.73
CA ASN A 4 -8.66 -2.07 -1.61
C ASN A 4 -10.13 -1.70 -1.90
N GLY A 5 -10.35 -0.81 -2.88
CA GLY A 5 -11.67 -0.31 -3.26
C GLY A 5 -12.23 0.84 -2.42
N GLU A 6 -11.64 1.19 -1.27
CA GLU A 6 -12.08 2.28 -0.39
C GLU A 6 -11.38 3.61 -0.70
N ASP A 7 -12.09 4.73 -0.61
CA ASP A 7 -11.50 6.07 -0.75
C ASP A 7 -10.69 6.42 0.50
N LYS A 8 -9.37 6.59 0.34
CA LYS A 8 -8.43 6.89 1.44
C LYS A 8 -7.52 8.07 1.12
N ASN A 9 -8.14 9.23 0.85
CA ASN A 9 -7.42 10.44 0.42
C ASN A 9 -6.49 11.05 1.49
N GLU A 10 -6.66 10.69 2.75
CA GLU A 10 -5.83 11.12 3.88
C GLU A 10 -4.35 10.68 3.77
N TYR A 11 -4.05 9.68 2.93
CA TYR A 11 -2.71 9.18 2.71
C TYR A 11 -1.99 9.82 1.52
N ILE A 12 -2.65 10.70 0.76
CA ILE A 12 -2.01 11.42 -0.35
C ILE A 12 -0.80 12.21 0.18
N GLY A 13 0.32 12.11 -0.52
CA GLY A 13 1.59 12.73 -0.15
C GLY A 13 2.40 11.94 0.88
N GLN A 14 1.87 10.86 1.43
CA GLN A 14 2.62 9.92 2.27
C GLN A 14 3.23 8.80 1.41
N SER A 15 4.24 8.14 1.94
CA SER A 15 4.81 6.94 1.34
C SER A 15 3.90 5.72 1.52
N ILE A 16 4.06 4.70 0.67
CA ILE A 16 3.39 3.40 0.85
C ILE A 16 3.71 2.83 2.24
N GLN A 17 4.95 2.96 2.70
CA GLN A 17 5.35 2.45 4.02
C GLN A 17 4.58 3.11 5.17
N GLU A 18 4.48 4.44 5.18
CA GLU A 18 3.75 5.18 6.23
C GLU A 18 2.26 4.81 6.25
N MET A 19 1.64 4.65 5.07
CA MET A 19 0.27 4.19 4.97
C MET A 19 0.10 2.79 5.56
N LEU A 20 0.97 1.85 5.18
CA LEU A 20 0.92 0.48 5.69
C LEU A 20 1.09 0.42 7.22
N GLU A 21 2.00 1.22 7.77
CA GLU A 21 2.21 1.32 9.22
C GLU A 21 1.00 1.91 9.94
N LYS A 22 0.36 2.96 9.39
CA LYS A 22 -0.85 3.58 9.95
C LYS A 22 -2.06 2.66 9.93
N GLU A 23 -2.19 1.85 8.90
CA GLU A 23 -3.22 0.81 8.76
C GLU A 23 -2.85 -0.49 9.53
N ALA A 24 -1.76 -0.48 10.30
CA ALA A 24 -1.27 -1.59 11.12
C ALA A 24 -0.94 -2.88 10.34
N TYR A 25 -0.56 -2.75 9.06
CA TYR A 25 -0.05 -3.87 8.28
C TYR A 25 1.38 -4.25 8.69
N GLN A 26 1.67 -5.55 8.66
CA GLN A 26 3.04 -6.05 8.77
C GLN A 26 3.70 -6.01 7.38
N LEU A 27 4.68 -5.12 7.18
CA LEU A 27 5.36 -4.92 5.89
C LEU A 27 5.90 -6.23 5.26
N THR A 28 6.33 -7.17 6.10
CA THR A 28 6.85 -8.49 5.68
C THR A 28 5.77 -9.47 5.24
N ARG A 29 4.50 -9.22 5.58
CA ARG A 29 3.35 -10.07 5.27
C ARG A 29 2.39 -9.49 4.26
N VAL A 30 2.77 -8.39 3.60
CA VAL A 30 1.94 -7.77 2.56
C VAL A 30 2.69 -7.62 1.25
N ALA A 31 1.95 -7.69 0.15
CA ALA A 31 2.37 -7.19 -1.15
C ALA A 31 1.45 -6.03 -1.55
N VAL A 32 2.02 -5.03 -2.20
CA VAL A 32 1.29 -3.84 -2.65
C VAL A 32 1.37 -3.76 -4.16
N GLU A 33 0.22 -3.70 -4.80
CA GLU A 33 0.07 -3.31 -6.20
C GLU A 33 -0.34 -1.84 -6.26
N ARG A 34 0.25 -1.07 -7.17
CA ARG A 34 -0.11 0.31 -7.47
C ARG A 34 -0.42 0.41 -8.95
N ASN A 35 -1.65 0.80 -9.29
CA ASN A 35 -2.12 1.01 -10.67
C ASN A 35 -1.89 -0.20 -11.59
N GLY A 36 -2.03 -1.42 -11.08
CA GLY A 36 -1.79 -2.65 -11.86
C GLY A 36 -0.36 -3.20 -11.78
N GLU A 37 0.57 -2.52 -11.12
CA GLU A 37 1.97 -2.93 -11.03
C GLU A 37 2.40 -3.21 -9.58
N ILE A 38 3.04 -4.37 -9.36
CA ILE A 38 3.56 -4.73 -8.04
C ILE A 38 4.73 -3.82 -7.68
N VAL A 39 4.62 -3.13 -6.55
CA VAL A 39 5.69 -2.26 -6.04
C VAL A 39 6.70 -3.12 -5.26
N PRO A 40 8.01 -3.06 -5.56
CA PRO A 40 9.03 -3.71 -4.76
C PRO A 40 9.04 -3.18 -3.32
N ARG A 41 9.13 -4.07 -2.33
CA ARG A 41 9.15 -3.67 -0.90
C ARG A 41 10.24 -2.66 -0.56
N SER A 42 11.40 -2.75 -1.22
CA SER A 42 12.51 -1.81 -1.04
C SER A 42 12.16 -0.37 -1.43
N SER A 43 11.11 -0.18 -2.23
CA SER A 43 10.65 1.13 -2.72
C SER A 43 9.49 1.70 -1.92
N TYR A 44 8.94 0.98 -0.94
CA TYR A 44 7.75 1.44 -0.19
C TYR A 44 7.97 2.78 0.53
N SER A 45 9.16 3.05 1.04
CA SER A 45 9.50 4.32 1.70
C SER A 45 9.74 5.48 0.73
N GLN A 46 9.91 5.21 -0.57
CA GLN A 46 10.25 6.20 -1.58
C GLN A 46 9.04 6.58 -2.45
N VAL A 47 8.10 5.66 -2.62
CA VAL A 47 6.92 5.86 -3.46
C VAL A 47 5.87 6.66 -2.70
N LEU A 48 5.69 7.92 -3.12
CA LEU A 48 4.65 8.80 -2.60
C LEU A 48 3.32 8.56 -3.30
N LEU A 49 2.26 8.53 -2.50
CA LEU A 49 0.90 8.30 -2.94
C LEU A 49 0.27 9.57 -3.51
N GLN A 50 -0.41 9.42 -4.64
CA GLN A 50 -1.03 10.50 -5.40
C GLN A 50 -2.55 10.33 -5.43
N ALA A 51 -3.26 11.42 -5.73
CA ALA A 51 -4.72 11.44 -5.71
C ALA A 51 -5.36 10.43 -6.68
N GLU A 52 -4.68 10.10 -7.78
CA GLU A 52 -5.18 9.22 -8.84
C GLU A 52 -4.79 7.75 -8.63
N ASP A 53 -3.98 7.45 -7.60
CA ASP A 53 -3.51 6.09 -7.36
C ASP A 53 -4.64 5.14 -6.92
N VAL A 54 -4.56 3.93 -7.43
CA VAL A 54 -5.32 2.75 -6.99
C VAL A 54 -4.33 1.74 -6.45
N LEU A 55 -4.49 1.41 -5.16
CA LEU A 55 -3.65 0.44 -4.46
C LEU A 55 -4.45 -0.81 -4.10
N GLU A 56 -3.84 -1.97 -4.30
CA GLU A 56 -4.31 -3.23 -3.74
C GLU A 56 -3.26 -3.77 -2.76
N VAL A 57 -3.64 -3.90 -1.50
CA VAL A 57 -2.81 -4.42 -0.40
C VAL A 57 -3.31 -5.81 -0.06
N VAL A 58 -2.55 -6.82 -0.46
CA VAL A 58 -2.84 -8.23 -0.20
C VAL A 58 -1.97 -8.75 0.92
N SER A 59 -2.61 -9.32 1.95
CA SER A 59 -1.93 -9.94 3.08
C SER A 59 -1.78 -11.44 2.87
N PHE A 60 -0.60 -11.97 3.15
CA PHE A 60 -0.37 -13.41 3.18
C PHE A 60 -0.98 -13.97 4.48
N VAL A 61 -2.13 -14.62 4.37
CA VAL A 61 -2.64 -15.49 5.44
C VAL A 61 -1.74 -16.72 5.49
N GLY A 62 -1.00 -16.88 6.59
CA GLY A 62 -0.12 -18.04 6.76
C GLY A 62 -0.94 -19.33 6.70
N GLY A 63 -0.62 -20.21 5.76
CA GLY A 63 -1.14 -21.57 5.75
C GLY A 63 -0.32 -22.43 6.70
N GLY A 64 -0.94 -22.89 7.80
CA GLY A 64 -0.35 -23.78 8.81
C GLY A 64 -0.82 -23.47 10.21
#